data_AF-A0A7C5D559-F1
#
_entry.id   AF-A0A7C5D559-F1
#
_cell.length_a   1.000
_cell.length_b   1.000
_cell.length_c   1.000
_cell.angle_alpha   90.00
_cell.angle_beta   90.00
_cell.angle_gamma   90.00
#
_symmetry.space_group_name_H-M   'P 1'
#
loop_
_entity.id
_entity.type
_entity.pdbx_description
1 polymer ?
#
loop_
_entity_poly.entity_id
_entity_poly.type
_entity_poly.pdbx_seq_one_letter_code
_entity_poly.pdbx_strand_id
1 'polypeptide(L)'
;SKEDAHHFFQVISRRYERGSTIVTSNLVFSQWSSIFANDKVVTTAILDRLLHHSHVINILGDSYRLKEKKEEEMNGSDLYEFEPKKSKK
;
A
#
# COMPACT_ATOMS: atom_id res chain seq x y z
N SER A 1 -5.14 -14.66 -7.58
CA SER A 1 -5.70 -15.68 -8.50
C SER A 1 -7.00 -15.17 -9.11
N LYS A 2 -7.61 -15.87 -10.08
CA LYS A 2 -8.93 -15.48 -10.62
C LYS A 2 -10.03 -15.49 -9.55
N GLU A 3 -9.94 -16.41 -8.60
CA GLU A 3 -10.87 -16.52 -7.48
C GLU A 3 -10.78 -15.33 -6.52
N ASP A 4 -9.56 -14.91 -6.17
CA ASP A 4 -9.35 -13.73 -5.31
C ASP A 4 -9.92 -12.45 -5.93
N ALA A 5 -9.74 -12.30 -7.26
CA ALA A 5 -10.31 -11.18 -8.00
C ALA A 5 -11.85 -11.18 -7.95
N HIS A 6 -12.46 -12.37 -8.03
CA HIS A 6 -13.90 -12.52 -7.92
C HIS A 6 -14.39 -12.20 -6.50
N HIS A 7 -13.69 -12.65 -5.45
CA HIS A 7 -14.04 -12.31 -4.07
C HIS A 7 -13.95 -10.80 -3.83
N PHE A 8 -12.89 -10.15 -4.33
CA PHE A 8 -12.75 -8.70 -4.25
C PHE A 8 -13.91 -7.99 -4.98
N PHE A 9 -14.25 -8.42 -6.19
CA PHE A 9 -15.38 -7.88 -6.94
C PHE A 9 -16.71 -8.01 -6.16
N GLN A 10 -16.96 -9.14 -5.50
CA GLN A 10 -18.17 -9.33 -4.69
C GLN A 10 -18.22 -8.33 -3.52
N VAL A 11 -17.11 -8.10 -2.83
CA VAL A 11 -17.03 -7.14 -1.73
C VAL A 11 -17.32 -5.73 -2.24
N ILE A 12 -16.65 -5.30 -3.31
CA ILE A 12 -16.88 -3.98 -3.91
C ILE A 12 -18.32 -3.82 -4.37
N SER A 13 -18.87 -4.82 -5.05
CA SER A 13 -20.26 -4.79 -5.53
C SER A 13 -21.29 -4.69 -4.40
N ARG A 14 -21.03 -5.32 -3.25
CA ARG A 14 -21.93 -5.24 -2.09
C ARG A 14 -21.83 -3.91 -1.35
N ARG A 15 -20.70 -3.21 -1.42
CA ARG A 15 -20.49 -1.90 -0.76
C ARG A 15 -20.86 -0.72 -1.64
N TYR A 16 -20.81 -0.90 -2.95
CA TYR A 16 -21.20 0.10 -3.93
C TYR A 16 -22.59 0.68 -3.60
N GLU A 17 -22.67 2.02 -3.54
CA GLU A 17 -23.86 2.80 -3.17
C GLU A 17 -24.48 2.49 -1.79
N ARG A 18 -23.82 1.71 -0.95
CA ARG A 18 -24.32 1.29 0.37
C ARG A 18 -23.45 1.73 1.53
N GLY A 19 -22.17 2.01 1.30
CA GLY A 19 -21.30 2.54 2.35
C GLY A 19 -19.94 3.01 1.84
N SER A 20 -19.35 3.97 2.55
CA SER A 20 -18.05 4.56 2.22
C SER A 20 -16.93 3.52 2.28
N THR A 21 -16.08 3.45 1.26
CA THR A 21 -14.99 2.48 1.18
C THR A 21 -13.69 3.21 0.90
N ILE A 22 -12.66 2.96 1.71
CA ILE A 22 -11.31 3.49 1.51
C ILE A 22 -10.44 2.35 0.97
N VAL A 23 -9.73 2.62 -0.12
CA VAL A 23 -8.79 1.69 -0.75
C VAL A 23 -7.46 2.41 -0.95
N THR A 24 -6.37 1.79 -0.55
CA THR A 24 -5.01 2.28 -0.78
C THR A 24 -4.30 1.36 -1.76
N SER A 25 -3.62 1.93 -2.75
CA SER A 25 -2.83 1.19 -3.73
C SER A 25 -1.56 1.95 -4.03
N ASN A 26 -0.44 1.22 -4.11
CA ASN A 26 0.82 1.75 -4.64
C ASN A 26 0.91 1.64 -6.17
N LEU A 27 -0.11 1.06 -6.81
CA LEU A 27 -0.21 0.88 -8.26
C LEU A 27 -1.27 1.82 -8.85
N VAL A 28 -0.94 2.38 -10.01
CA VAL A 28 -1.88 3.15 -10.84
C VAL A 28 -2.94 2.24 -11.45
N PHE A 29 -4.13 2.76 -11.74
CA PHE A 29 -5.28 1.95 -12.22
C PHE A 29 -5.00 1.17 -13.51
N SER A 30 -4.16 1.67 -14.41
CA SER A 30 -3.77 0.94 -15.64
C SER A 30 -3.05 -0.38 -15.34
N GLN A 31 -2.38 -0.47 -14.19
CA GLN A 31 -1.66 -1.68 -13.76
C GLN A 31 -2.57 -2.66 -13.01
N TRP A 32 -3.80 -2.30 -12.67
CA TRP A 32 -4.68 -3.17 -11.87
C TRP A 32 -5.05 -4.46 -12.61
N SER A 33 -5.00 -4.46 -13.94
CA SER A 33 -5.28 -5.68 -14.73
C SER A 33 -4.37 -6.85 -14.35
N SER A 34 -3.08 -6.60 -14.03
CA SER A 34 -2.16 -7.66 -13.62
C SER A 34 -2.47 -8.22 -12.24
N ILE A 35 -3.09 -7.43 -11.37
CA ILE A 35 -3.52 -7.85 -10.02
C ILE A 35 -4.69 -8.83 -10.13
N PHE A 36 -5.66 -8.53 -11.00
CA PHE A 36 -6.88 -9.32 -11.17
C PHE A 36 -6.74 -10.39 -12.26
N ALA A 37 -5.66 -11.17 -12.19
CA ALA A 37 -5.40 -12.32 -13.07
C ALA A 37 -5.42 -11.98 -14.58
N ASN A 38 -4.98 -10.77 -14.94
CA ASN A 38 -5.01 -10.25 -16.31
C ASN A 38 -6.41 -10.19 -16.94
N ASP A 39 -7.46 -10.28 -16.12
CA ASP A 39 -8.85 -10.17 -16.55
C ASP A 39 -9.27 -8.69 -16.62
N LYS A 40 -9.16 -8.13 -17.82
CA LYS A 40 -9.52 -6.73 -18.09
C LYS A 40 -11.00 -6.46 -17.83
N VAL A 41 -11.88 -7.44 -18.03
CA VAL A 41 -13.33 -7.25 -17.86
C VAL A 41 -13.64 -7.10 -16.37
N VAL A 42 -13.16 -8.02 -15.54
CA VAL A 42 -13.34 -7.94 -14.08
C VAL A 42 -12.69 -6.68 -13.50
N THR A 43 -11.47 -6.38 -13.93
CA THR A 43 -10.76 -5.15 -13.50
C THR A 43 -11.57 -3.90 -13.80
N THR A 44 -12.11 -3.79 -15.01
CA THR A 44 -12.91 -2.63 -15.42
C THR A 44 -14.19 -2.54 -14.61
N ALA A 45 -14.88 -3.65 -14.36
CA ALA A 45 -16.09 -3.68 -13.55
C ALA A 45 -15.86 -3.29 -12.07
N ILE A 46 -14.69 -3.63 -11.52
CA ILE A 46 -14.25 -3.21 -10.18
C ILE A 46 -13.98 -1.70 -10.17
N LEU A 47 -13.18 -1.22 -11.12
CA LEU A 47 -12.79 0.19 -11.21
C LEU A 47 -14.00 1.09 -11.44
N ASP A 48 -14.94 0.68 -12.28
CA ASP A 48 -16.20 1.39 -12.54
C ASP A 48 -16.97 1.68 -11.24
N ARG A 49 -17.17 0.65 -10.41
CA ARG A 49 -17.85 0.77 -9.11
C ARG A 49 -17.07 1.60 -8.09
N LEU A 50 -15.75 1.43 -8.04
CA LEU A 50 -14.91 2.18 -7.12
C LEU A 50 -14.85 3.67 -7.49
N LEU A 51 -14.77 4.00 -8.78
CA LEU A 51 -14.49 5.35 -9.24
C LEU A 51 -15.74 6.21 -9.43
N HIS A 52 -16.91 5.62 -9.64
CA HIS A 52 -18.15 6.36 -9.91
C HIS A 52 -18.49 7.40 -8.83
N HIS A 53 -18.30 7.06 -7.55
CA HIS A 53 -18.54 7.96 -6.41
C HIS A 53 -17.33 8.02 -5.47
N SER A 54 -16.18 8.46 -5.99
CA SER A 54 -14.93 8.53 -5.22
C SER A 54 -14.21 9.87 -5.28
N HIS A 55 -13.34 10.06 -4.30
CA HIS A 55 -12.29 11.06 -4.32
C HIS A 55 -10.95 10.33 -4.44
N VAL A 56 -10.23 10.58 -5.52
CA VAL A 56 -8.90 9.99 -5.74
C VAL A 56 -7.85 10.92 -5.15
N ILE A 57 -7.10 10.43 -4.17
CA ILE A 57 -6.01 11.17 -3.53
C ILE A 57 -4.69 10.55 -3.98
N ASN A 58 -3.95 11.28 -4.81
CA ASN A 58 -2.61 10.88 -5.24
C ASN A 58 -1.60 11.32 -4.17
N ILE A 59 -1.03 10.35 -3.47
CA ILE A 59 -0.01 10.60 -2.45
C ILE A 59 1.37 10.54 -3.12
N LEU A 60 2.11 11.64 -3.03
CA LEU A 60 3.48 11.78 -3.52
C LEU A 60 4.40 12.12 -2.35
N GLY A 61 5.67 11.72 -2.47
CA GLY A 61 6.70 12.00 -1.48
C GLY A 61 7.49 10.77 -1.09
N ASP A 62 8.51 11.00 -0.28
CA ASP A 62 9.40 9.94 0.19
C ASP A 62 8.73 9.03 1.23
N SER A 63 9.20 7.79 1.30
CA SER A 63 8.74 6.84 2.31
C SER A 63 9.05 7.36 3.71
N TYR A 64 8.01 7.48 4.53
CA TYR A 64 8.15 7.90 5.93
C TYR A 64 9.06 6.95 6.73
N ARG A 65 9.01 5.64 6.43
CA ARG A 65 9.88 4.64 7.06
C ARG A 65 11.37 4.89 6.79
N LEU A 66 11.71 5.43 5.62
CA LEU A 66 13.10 5.78 5.27
C LEU A 66 13.52 7.08 5.96
N LYS A 67 12.58 8.02 6.14
CA LYS A 67 12.81 9.25 6.88
C LYS A 67 13.12 8.95 8.35
N GLU A 68 12.30 8.13 9.01
CA GLU A 68 12.52 7.69 10.40
C GLU A 68 13.87 7.00 10.56
N LYS A 69 14.21 6.06 9.66
CA LYS A 69 15.52 5.38 9.71
C LYS A 69 16.70 6.36 9.58
N LYS A 70 16.60 7.35 8.71
CA LYS A 70 17.65 8.39 8.57
C LYS A 70 17.75 9.26 9.82
N GLU A 71 16.63 9.59 10.44
CA GLU A 71 16.60 10.36 11.70
C GLU A 71 17.20 9.55 12.85
N GLU A 72 16.92 8.26 12.95
CA GLU A 72 17.56 7.34 13.91
C GLU A 72 19.07 7.21 13.67
N GLU A 73 19.51 7.09 12.42
CA GLU A 73 20.95 7.04 12.06
C GLU A 73 21.65 8.37 12.40
N MET A 74 20.99 9.51 12.18
CA MET A 74 21.54 10.84 12.44
C MET A 74 21.55 11.19 13.94
N ASN A 75 20.60 10.67 14.71
CA ASN A 75 20.54 10.80 16.17
C ASN A 75 21.37 9.71 16.89
N GLY A 76 21.80 8.68 16.17
CA GLY A 76 22.49 7.50 16.67
C GLY A 76 24.02 7.56 16.65
N SER A 77 24.63 8.67 16.23
CA SER A 77 26.09 8.84 16.34
C SER A 77 26.59 8.97 17.79
N ASP A 78 25.70 9.23 18.75
CA ASP A 78 26.05 9.46 20.17
C ASP A 78 25.66 8.30 21.11
N LEU A 79 25.11 7.19 20.60
CA LEU A 79 24.59 6.09 21.45
C LEU A 79 25.33 4.75 21.33
N TYR A 80 26.33 4.67 20.45
CA TYR A 80 27.21 3.50 20.34
C TYR A 80 28.69 3.91 20.42
N GLU A 81 29.08 4.58 21.50
CA GLU A 81 30.46 4.49 21.96
C GLU A 81 30.66 3.05 22.48
N PHE A 82 31.18 2.18 21.60
CA PHE A 82 31.61 0.84 21.98
C PHE A 82 32.74 0.96 23.01
N GLU A 83 32.39 0.94 24.30
CA GLU A 83 33.33 0.63 25.37
C GLU A 83 33.98 -0.73 25.04
N PRO A 84 35.28 -0.79 24.70
CA PRO A 84 35.93 -2.06 24.40
C PRO A 84 35.93 -2.89 25.68
N LYS A 85 35.18 -4.00 25.68
CA LYS A 85 35.15 -4.93 26.81
C LYS A 85 36.58 -5.37 27.12
N LYS A 86 37.12 -4.90 28.25
CA LYS A 86 38.42 -5.33 28.77
C LYS A 86 38.38 -6.85 28.95
N SER A 87 39.16 -7.54 28.12
CA SER A 87 39.45 -8.96 28.28
C SER A 87 40.10 -9.16 29.65
N LYS A 88 39.43 -9.88 30.55
CA LYS A 88 40.01 -10.29 31.83
C LYS A 88 41.03 -11.40 31.52
N LYS A 89 42.28 -11.15 31.93
CA LYS A 89 43.36 -12.15 31.96
C LYS A 89 43.00 -13.33 32.86
#